data_AF-A0A7S0NSN3-F1
#
_entry.id   AF-A0A7S0NSN3-F1
#
_cell.length_a   1.000
_cell.length_b   1.000
_cell.length_c   1.000
_cell.angle_alpha   90.00
_cell.angle_beta   90.00
_cell.angle_gamma   90.00
#
_symmetry.space_group_name_H-M   'P 1'
#
loop_
_entity.id
_entity.type
_entity.pdbx_description
1 polymer ?
#
loop_
_entity_poly.entity_id
_entity_poly.type
_entity_poly.pdbx_seq_one_letter_code
_entity_poly.pdbx_strand_id
1 'polypeptide(L)'
;CEEAWRAMAPAAAANDLSLVPLASPTSGAERIAQAAETALNPIPGMVYVVSLLGTTGMRDQEEAAVKRARVAECKSVVESIRDAAVKLGAERNQLPIVVGFGITSRAHVLEFGAFADGCVVGS
;
A
#
# COMPACT_ATOMS: atom_id res chain seq x y z
N CYS A 1 -13.66 9.72 2.72
CA CYS A 1 -14.54 10.27 1.68
C CYS A 1 -13.83 10.18 0.35
N GLU A 2 -14.49 9.68 -0.69
CA GLU A 2 -13.96 9.54 -2.07
C GLU A 2 -13.46 10.86 -2.69
N GLU A 3 -13.73 11.99 -2.04
CA GLU A 3 -13.53 13.33 -2.59
C GLU A 3 -12.30 14.06 -2.03
N ALA A 4 -11.70 13.58 -0.94
CA ALA A 4 -10.66 14.33 -0.23
C ALA A 4 -9.40 14.52 -1.09
N TRP A 5 -8.99 13.48 -1.84
CA TRP A 5 -7.79 13.59 -2.69
C TRP A 5 -8.03 14.52 -3.88
N ARG A 6 -9.23 14.51 -4.49
CA ARG A 6 -9.58 15.41 -5.61
C ARG A 6 -9.54 16.87 -5.21
N ALA A 7 -9.90 17.18 -3.96
CA ALA A 7 -9.79 18.52 -3.41
C ALA A 7 -8.32 18.96 -3.18
N MET A 8 -7.45 18.03 -2.76
CA MET A 8 -6.04 18.31 -2.48
C MET A 8 -5.15 18.27 -3.72
N ALA A 9 -5.49 17.47 -4.72
CA ALA A 9 -4.65 17.19 -5.88
C ALA A 9 -4.24 18.46 -6.67
N PRO A 10 -5.12 19.45 -6.92
CA PRO A 10 -4.71 20.69 -7.59
C PRO A 10 -3.68 21.48 -6.77
N ALA A 11 -3.88 21.58 -5.45
CA ALA A 11 -2.96 22.28 -4.57
C ALA A 11 -1.61 21.57 -4.44
N ALA A 12 -1.62 20.23 -4.36
CA ALA A 12 -0.40 19.43 -4.34
C ALA A 12 0.38 19.58 -5.66
N ALA A 13 -0.31 19.48 -6.80
CA ALA A 13 0.28 19.65 -8.12
C ALA A 13 0.91 21.03 -8.33
N ALA A 14 0.23 22.09 -7.88
CA ALA A 14 0.74 23.46 -7.95
C ALA A 14 2.01 23.69 -7.13
N ASN A 15 2.37 22.76 -6.25
CA ASN A 15 3.57 22.82 -5.40
C ASN A 15 4.54 21.66 -5.66
N ASP A 16 4.41 20.96 -6.80
CA ASP A 16 5.24 19.81 -7.16
C ASP A 16 5.23 18.67 -6.11
N LEU A 17 4.10 18.49 -5.42
CA LEU A 17 3.91 17.45 -4.41
C LEU A 17 3.08 16.29 -4.95
N SER A 18 3.57 15.07 -4.77
CA SER A 18 2.77 13.86 -4.98
C SER A 18 1.94 13.53 -3.75
N LEU A 19 0.70 13.09 -3.97
CA LEU A 19 -0.13 12.50 -2.92
C LEU A 19 0.19 11.01 -2.79
N VAL A 20 0.35 10.51 -1.56
CA VAL A 20 0.62 9.10 -1.26
C VAL A 20 -0.64 8.49 -0.63
N PRO A 21 -1.48 7.80 -1.43
CA PRO A 21 -2.69 7.18 -0.90
C PRO A 21 -2.37 5.93 -0.08
N LEU A 22 -3.23 5.68 0.91
CA LEU A 22 -3.17 4.51 1.76
C LEU A 22 -4.13 3.43 1.26
N ALA A 23 -3.66 2.19 1.19
CA ALA A 23 -4.47 1.00 0.94
C ALA A 23 -4.28 -0.03 2.06
N SER A 24 -5.26 -0.89 2.27
CA SER A 24 -5.23 -1.93 3.31
C SER A 24 -5.93 -3.21 2.83
N PRO A 25 -5.71 -4.36 3.51
CA PRO A 25 -6.51 -5.58 3.29
C PRO A 25 -8.03 -5.40 3.41
N THR A 26 -8.48 -4.36 4.13
CA THR A 26 -9.89 -4.02 4.32
C THR A 26 -10.42 -3.03 3.28
N SER A 27 -9.58 -2.58 2.35
CA SER A 27 -9.99 -1.67 1.28
C SER A 27 -10.75 -2.42 0.19
N GLY A 28 -11.92 -1.91 -0.19
CA GLY A 28 -12.68 -2.44 -1.33
C GLY A 28 -12.01 -2.13 -2.67
N ALA A 29 -12.45 -2.82 -3.74
CA ALA A 29 -11.88 -2.71 -5.08
C ALA A 29 -11.88 -1.27 -5.62
N GLU A 30 -12.95 -0.51 -5.38
CA GLU A 30 -13.06 0.90 -5.77
C GLU A 30 -11.99 1.77 -5.10
N ARG A 31 -11.74 1.55 -3.80
CA ARG A 31 -10.70 2.29 -3.06
C ARG A 31 -9.30 1.94 -3.55
N ILE A 32 -9.06 0.68 -3.93
CA ILE A 32 -7.80 0.26 -4.53
C ILE A 32 -7.59 0.94 -5.88
N ALA A 33 -8.63 1.01 -6.72
CA ALA A 33 -8.55 1.72 -7.99
C ALA A 33 -8.27 3.22 -7.81
N GLN A 34 -8.94 3.86 -6.86
CA GLN A 34 -8.69 5.27 -6.51
C GLN A 34 -7.26 5.50 -5.99
N ALA A 35 -6.71 4.56 -5.21
CA ALA A 35 -5.33 4.65 -4.75
C ALA A 35 -4.34 4.59 -5.93
N ALA A 36 -4.55 3.69 -6.89
CA ALA A 36 -3.73 3.64 -8.09
C ALA A 36 -3.84 4.93 -8.93
N GLU A 37 -5.06 5.45 -9.12
CA GLU A 37 -5.31 6.69 -9.87
C GLU A 37 -4.62 7.90 -9.21
N THR A 38 -4.79 8.05 -7.89
CA THR A 38 -4.21 9.15 -7.10
C THR A 38 -2.69 9.09 -7.07
N ALA A 39 -2.10 7.89 -7.05
CA ALA A 39 -0.65 7.76 -7.01
C ALA A 39 0.01 7.94 -8.39
N LEU A 40 -0.75 7.78 -9.48
CA LEU A 40 -0.27 8.03 -10.84
C LEU A 40 -0.48 9.49 -11.27
N ASN A 41 -1.48 10.19 -10.70
CA ASN A 41 -1.90 11.50 -11.16
C ASN A 41 -2.19 12.46 -10.00
N PRO A 42 -2.00 13.78 -10.20
CA PRO A 42 -1.41 14.42 -11.38
C PRO A 42 0.13 14.36 -11.41
N ILE A 43 0.75 14.09 -10.26
CA ILE A 43 2.19 13.89 -10.12
C ILE A 43 2.39 12.44 -9.68
N PRO A 44 3.15 11.62 -10.43
CA PRO A 44 3.44 10.24 -10.04
C PRO A 44 4.17 10.16 -8.69
N GLY A 45 3.74 9.23 -7.85
CA GLY A 45 4.33 8.94 -6.55
C GLY A 45 4.33 7.45 -6.26
N MET A 46 3.76 7.07 -5.12
CA MET A 46 3.71 5.68 -4.66
C MET A 46 2.42 5.40 -3.91
N VAL A 47 2.06 4.12 -3.79
CA VAL A 47 0.98 3.68 -2.89
C VAL A 47 1.58 3.10 -1.61
N TYR A 48 1.02 3.49 -0.47
CA TYR A 48 1.41 2.94 0.83
C TYR A 48 0.37 1.91 1.28
N VAL A 49 0.79 0.65 1.38
CA VAL A 49 -0.02 -0.45 1.90
C VAL A 49 0.22 -0.60 3.40
N VAL A 50 -0.85 -0.43 4.17
CA VAL A 50 -0.86 -0.63 5.62
C VAL A 50 -0.96 -2.14 5.88
N SER A 51 0.14 -2.72 6.32
CA SER A 51 0.18 -4.06 6.88
C SER A 51 -0.48 -3.97 8.25
N LEU A 52 -1.71 -4.50 8.37
CA LEU A 52 -2.44 -4.57 9.64
C LEU A 52 -1.82 -5.61 10.59
N LEU A 53 -0.49 -5.76 10.58
CA LEU A 53 0.25 -6.51 11.60
C LEU A 53 -0.01 -5.79 12.93
N GLY A 54 -0.93 -6.36 13.71
CA GLY A 54 -1.60 -5.70 14.81
C GLY A 54 -0.65 -5.10 15.84
N THR A 55 -1.07 -3.99 16.41
CA THR A 55 -0.49 -3.35 17.60
C THR A 55 -0.69 -4.16 18.90
N THR A 56 -1.13 -5.42 18.81
CA THR A 56 -1.67 -6.17 19.95
C THR A 56 -0.94 -7.49 20.16
N GLY A 57 -0.31 -7.61 21.33
CA GLY A 57 0.44 -8.79 21.78
C GLY A 57 -0.43 -10.03 21.97
N MET A 58 -0.49 -10.86 20.92
CA MET A 58 -1.06 -12.20 20.95
C MET A 58 0.05 -13.25 21.02
N ARG A 59 -0.28 -14.42 21.60
CA ARG A 59 0.64 -15.50 21.94
C ARG A 59 1.29 -16.14 20.69
N ASP A 60 2.56 -16.50 20.81
CA ASP A 60 3.51 -16.85 19.74
C ASP A 60 3.04 -17.84 18.64
N GLN A 61 2.18 -18.82 18.95
CA GLN A 61 1.72 -19.78 17.94
C GLN A 61 0.49 -19.30 17.13
N GLU A 62 -0.42 -18.57 17.78
CA GLU A 62 -1.54 -17.90 17.11
C GLU A 62 -0.99 -16.78 16.21
N GLU A 63 0.10 -16.14 16.66
CA GLU A 63 0.82 -15.10 15.92
C GLU A 63 1.37 -15.59 14.58
N ALA A 64 1.97 -16.79 14.50
CA ALA A 64 2.57 -17.28 13.25
C ALA A 64 1.53 -17.54 12.14
N ALA A 65 0.38 -18.15 12.49
CA ALA A 65 -0.68 -18.41 11.52
C ALA A 65 -1.36 -17.11 11.07
N VAL A 66 -1.65 -16.21 12.01
CA VAL A 66 -2.23 -14.89 11.72
C VAL A 66 -1.27 -14.07 10.86
N LYS A 67 0.02 -14.05 11.18
CA LYS A 67 1.03 -13.34 10.39
C LYS A 67 1.09 -13.81 8.95
N ARG A 68 1.10 -15.13 8.70
CA ARG A 68 1.06 -15.67 7.34
C ARG A 68 -0.19 -15.23 6.58
N ALA A 69 -1.35 -15.26 7.22
CA ALA A 69 -2.59 -14.79 6.61
C ALA A 69 -2.51 -13.29 6.25
N ARG A 70 -1.98 -12.46 7.15
CA ARG A 70 -1.80 -11.02 6.94
C ARG A 70 -0.81 -10.72 5.80
N VAL A 71 0.27 -11.47 5.69
CA VAL A 71 1.23 -11.34 4.59
C VAL A 71 0.57 -11.69 3.26
N ALA A 72 -0.21 -12.78 3.21
CA ALA A 72 -0.95 -13.16 2.01
C ALA A 72 -2.01 -12.11 1.60
N GLU A 73 -2.72 -11.55 2.58
CA GLU A 73 -3.66 -10.45 2.36
C GLU A 73 -2.96 -9.20 1.80
N CYS A 74 -1.82 -8.80 2.38
CA CYS A 74 -1.04 -7.67 1.88
C CYS A 74 -0.56 -7.91 0.44
N LYS A 75 -0.10 -9.13 0.13
CA LYS A 75 0.27 -9.50 -1.23
C LYS A 75 -0.90 -9.35 -2.21
N SER A 76 -2.10 -9.79 -1.81
CA SER A 76 -3.31 -9.65 -2.62
C SER A 76 -3.63 -8.18 -2.92
N VAL A 77 -3.48 -7.29 -1.93
CA VAL A 77 -3.67 -5.85 -2.11
C VAL A 77 -2.65 -5.27 -3.08
N VAL A 78 -1.37 -5.62 -2.93
CA VAL A 78 -0.30 -5.15 -3.83
C VAL A 78 -0.58 -5.56 -5.28
N GLU A 79 -0.95 -6.82 -5.52
CA GLU A 79 -1.32 -7.28 -6.87
C GLU A 79 -2.57 -6.56 -7.40
N SER A 80 -3.57 -6.33 -6.55
CA SER A 80 -4.78 -5.59 -6.95
C SER A 80 -4.47 -4.14 -7.34
N ILE A 81 -3.53 -3.48 -6.66
CA ILE A 81 -3.07 -2.14 -7.02
C ILE A 81 -2.33 -2.17 -8.36
N ARG A 82 -1.44 -3.16 -8.59
CA ARG A 82 -0.76 -3.33 -9.88
C ARG A 82 -1.75 -3.52 -11.02
N ASP A 83 -2.75 -4.39 -10.83
CA ASP A 83 -3.79 -4.62 -11.82
C ASP A 83 -4.61 -3.36 -12.10
N ALA A 84 -4.91 -2.57 -11.07
CA ALA A 84 -5.58 -1.28 -11.23
C ALA A 84 -4.72 -0.27 -12.00
N ALA A 85 -3.43 -0.18 -11.69
CA ALA A 85 -2.50 0.69 -12.41
C ALA A 85 -2.37 0.31 -13.89
N VAL A 86 -2.29 -1.00 -14.20
CA VAL A 86 -2.28 -1.50 -15.59
C VAL A 86 -3.56 -1.13 -16.33
N LYS A 87 -4.74 -1.23 -15.68
CA LYS A 87 -6.02 -0.81 -16.27
C LYS A 87 -6.07 0.70 -16.57
N LEU A 88 -5.30 1.51 -15.83
CA LEU A 88 -5.13 2.94 -16.04
C LEU A 88 -4.07 3.28 -17.10
N GLY A 89 -3.44 2.26 -17.72
CA GLY A 89 -2.45 2.43 -18.79
C GLY A 89 -0.99 2.47 -18.33
N ALA A 90 -0.71 2.23 -17.04
CA ALA A 90 0.65 2.13 -16.54
C ALA A 90 1.30 0.77 -16.86
N GLU A 91 2.62 0.70 -16.96
CA GLU A 91 3.31 -0.58 -16.93
C GLU A 91 3.18 -1.24 -15.55
N ARG A 92 3.22 -2.58 -15.48
CA ARG A 92 2.89 -3.34 -14.26
C ARG A 92 3.72 -2.98 -13.02
N ASN A 93 4.95 -2.52 -13.22
CA ASN A 93 5.86 -2.10 -12.15
C ASN A 93 6.21 -0.60 -12.23
N GLN A 94 5.41 0.18 -12.96
CA GLN A 94 5.64 1.63 -13.08
C GLN A 94 5.24 2.38 -11.81
N LEU A 95 4.22 1.89 -11.09
CA LEU A 95 3.74 2.47 -9.85
C LEU A 95 4.44 1.78 -8.65
N PRO A 96 5.34 2.47 -7.92
CA PRO A 96 5.95 1.93 -6.70
C PRO A 96 4.91 1.68 -5.61
N ILE A 97 4.99 0.52 -4.97
CA ILE A 97 4.10 0.12 -3.86
C ILE A 97 4.97 -0.26 -2.66
N VAL A 98 4.80 0.45 -1.56
CA VAL A 98 5.52 0.20 -0.30
C VAL A 98 4.58 -0.40 0.75
N VAL A 99 5.09 -1.29 1.58
CA VAL A 99 4.33 -1.86 2.72
C VAL A 99 4.91 -1.31 4.02
N GLY A 100 4.06 -0.93 4.97
CA GLY A 100 4.51 -0.50 6.31
C GLY A 100 3.48 -0.83 7.39
N PHE A 101 3.70 -0.31 8.61
CA PHE A 101 3.01 -0.68 9.86
C PHE A 101 3.35 -2.11 10.34
N GLY A 102 4.03 -2.23 11.49
CA GLY A 102 4.41 -3.53 12.10
C GLY A 102 5.66 -4.20 11.53
N ILE A 103 6.44 -3.50 10.69
CA ILE A 103 7.74 -3.99 10.20
C ILE A 103 8.82 -3.64 11.23
N THR A 104 9.20 -4.60 12.07
CA THR A 104 10.14 -4.40 13.20
C THR A 104 11.41 -5.26 13.10
N SER A 105 11.49 -6.16 12.12
CA SER A 105 12.63 -7.07 11.96
C SER A 105 13.07 -7.19 10.50
N ARG A 106 14.33 -7.55 10.28
CA ARG A 106 14.85 -7.89 8.95
C ARG A 106 14.03 -9.00 8.29
N ALA A 107 13.52 -9.96 9.07
CA ALA A 107 12.68 -11.02 8.53
C ALA A 107 11.39 -10.46 7.90
N HIS A 108 10.76 -9.45 8.52
CA HIS A 108 9.58 -8.79 7.93
C HIS A 108 9.96 -8.09 6.63
N VAL A 109 11.08 -7.35 6.61
CA VAL A 109 11.54 -6.66 5.40
C VAL A 109 11.75 -7.64 4.23
N LEU A 110 12.35 -8.81 4.50
CA LEU A 110 12.54 -9.84 3.46
C LEU A 110 11.22 -10.47 3.02
N GLU A 111 10.28 -10.68 3.95
CA GLU A 111 8.98 -11.28 3.67
C GLU A 111 8.08 -10.37 2.82
N PHE A 112 7.97 -9.08 3.20
CA PHE A 112 7.18 -8.10 2.45
C PHE A 112 7.88 -7.62 1.17
N GLY A 113 9.20 -7.46 1.21
CA GLY A 113 10.01 -7.06 0.04
C GLY A 113 10.05 -8.12 -1.07
N ALA A 114 9.58 -9.34 -0.82
CA ALA A 114 9.43 -10.37 -1.86
C ALA A 114 8.31 -10.05 -2.88
N PHE A 115 7.40 -9.12 -2.56
CA PHE A 115 6.30 -8.75 -3.46
C PHE A 115 6.04 -7.25 -3.53
N ALA A 116 6.43 -6.46 -2.53
CA ALA A 116 6.39 -5.00 -2.55
C ALA A 116 7.72 -4.39 -3.03
N ASP A 117 7.69 -3.15 -3.50
CA ASP A 117 8.87 -2.44 -4.01
C ASP A 117 9.68 -1.78 -2.88
N GLY A 118 9.12 -1.73 -1.67
CA GLY A 118 9.81 -1.23 -0.48
C GLY A 118 9.07 -1.54 0.82
N CYS A 119 9.78 -1.38 1.92
CA CYS A 119 9.25 -1.52 3.28
C CYS A 119 9.46 -0.21 4.04
N VAL A 120 8.44 0.26 4.75
CA VAL A 120 8.53 1.42 5.65
C VAL A 120 8.64 0.92 7.07
N VAL A 121 9.76 1.22 7.72
CA VAL A 121 10.04 0.92 9.12
C VAL A 121 9.80 2.18 9.95
N GLY A 122 9.01 2.04 11.01
CA GLY A 122 8.71 3.08 11.98
C GLY A 122 9.06 2.64 13.39
N SER A 123 8.27 3.09 14.37
CA SER A 123 8.40 2.79 15.82
C SER A 123 7.75 1.48 16.23
#